data_AF-A0A843AXL4-F1
#
_entry.id   AF-A0A843AXL4-F1
#
_cell.length_a   1.000
_cell.length_b   1.000
_cell.length_c   1.000
_cell.angle_alpha   90.00
_cell.angle_beta   90.00
_cell.angle_gamma   90.00
#
_symmetry.space_group_name_H-M   'P 1'
#
loop_
_entity.id
_entity.type
_entity.pdbx_description
1 polymer ?
#
loop_
_entity_poly.entity_id
_entity_poly.type
_entity_poly.pdbx_seq_one_letter_code
_entity_poly.pdbx_strand_id
1 'polypeptide(L)'
;MVISSSTIKDCLTNRGIDKGEFFHMVKLVKSAVKCYKKKTKKTVGGQKKTYEYNQYLVPLKRSDNLDCSMEVFIIPQKDLEEYITEDGEFKEFSSKEDEYQIKLEQYETEFADLEWKHSQLSKTYKELFSKHNKSRRKEKEMEDRIESLESDREKLIHALKAERKLTEKLKLQQQNKNSPPSDQTPKPDEINENIENKDDNEDKDIWTVLKSRLTKKEDEKED
;
A
#
# COMPACT_ATOMS: atom_id res chain seq x y z
N MET A 1 7.52 -54.34 12.31
CA MET A 1 6.29 -55.12 12.03
C MET A 1 6.52 -55.88 10.74
N VAL A 2 6.66 -57.21 10.78
CA VAL A 2 7.00 -58.05 9.63
C VAL A 2 5.70 -58.56 9.01
N ILE A 3 5.36 -58.12 7.80
CA ILE A 3 4.17 -58.61 7.08
C ILE A 3 4.57 -59.84 6.28
N SER A 4 3.95 -60.97 6.62
CA SER A 4 4.13 -62.30 6.04
C SER A 4 3.74 -62.35 4.55
N SER A 5 4.56 -63.03 3.73
CA SER A 5 4.34 -63.32 2.30
C SER A 5 3.10 -64.16 1.98
N SER A 6 2.32 -64.60 2.98
CA SER A 6 1.14 -65.44 2.77
C SER A 6 -0.07 -64.69 2.23
N THR A 7 -0.15 -63.36 2.37
CA THR A 7 -1.35 -62.59 2.03
C THR A 7 -1.42 -62.14 0.56
N ILE A 8 -0.35 -62.32 -0.22
CA ILE A 8 -0.28 -61.87 -1.62
C ILE A 8 -0.90 -62.89 -2.59
N LYS A 9 -1.06 -64.14 -2.18
CA LYS A 9 -1.59 -65.20 -3.08
C LYS A 9 -3.10 -65.12 -3.31
N ASP A 10 -3.84 -64.50 -2.41
CA ASP A 10 -5.31 -64.54 -2.48
C ASP A 10 -5.93 -63.37 -3.26
N CYS A 11 -5.14 -62.37 -3.68
CA CYS A 11 -5.63 -61.23 -4.47
C CYS A 11 -5.51 -61.40 -5.99
N LEU A 12 -4.88 -62.47 -6.48
CA LEU A 12 -4.59 -62.64 -7.91
C LEU A 12 -5.56 -63.59 -8.65
N THR A 13 -6.52 -64.22 -7.96
CA THR A 13 -7.46 -65.16 -8.58
C THR A 13 -8.75 -64.53 -9.11
N ASN A 14 -8.99 -63.23 -8.88
CA ASN A 14 -10.23 -62.55 -9.26
C ASN A 14 -10.02 -61.32 -10.15
N ARG A 15 -9.26 -61.47 -11.24
CA ARG A 15 -9.38 -60.55 -12.38
C ARG A 15 -9.52 -61.38 -13.64
N GLY A 16 -10.56 -61.09 -14.41
CA GLY A 16 -10.86 -61.74 -15.69
C GLY A 16 -9.74 -61.49 -16.68
N ILE A 17 -8.71 -62.33 -16.62
CA ILE A 17 -7.66 -62.40 -17.62
C ILE A 17 -8.16 -63.38 -18.67
N ASP A 18 -8.33 -62.90 -19.89
CA ASP A 18 -8.76 -63.71 -21.02
C ASP A 18 -7.80 -64.89 -21.19
N LYS A 19 -8.32 -66.11 -21.03
CA LYS A 19 -7.51 -67.33 -21.04
C LYS A 19 -6.75 -67.50 -22.37
N GLY A 20 -7.16 -66.83 -23.45
CA GLY A 20 -6.48 -66.88 -24.75
C GLY A 20 -5.10 -66.21 -24.76
N GLU A 21 -4.98 -65.00 -24.20
CA GLU A 21 -3.74 -64.21 -24.25
C GLU A 21 -2.66 -64.77 -23.33
N PHE A 22 -3.05 -65.24 -22.14
CA PHE A 22 -2.13 -65.87 -21.19
C PHE A 22 -1.50 -67.14 -21.78
N PHE A 23 -2.27 -67.94 -22.53
CA PHE A 23 -1.75 -69.13 -23.21
C PHE A 23 -0.83 -68.79 -24.38
N HIS A 24 -1.05 -67.67 -25.07
CA HIS A 24 -0.16 -67.23 -26.15
C HIS A 24 1.17 -66.71 -25.60
N MET A 25 1.13 -65.93 -24.52
CA MET A 25 2.30 -65.46 -23.79
C MET A 25 3.12 -66.64 -23.20
N VAL A 26 2.45 -67.62 -22.60
CA VAL A 26 3.11 -68.85 -22.08
C VAL A 26 3.71 -69.70 -23.21
N LYS A 27 3.12 -69.72 -24.42
CA LYS A 27 3.70 -70.39 -25.60
C LYS A 27 4.95 -69.67 -26.12
N LEU A 28 4.91 -68.34 -26.24
CA LEU A 28 6.05 -67.50 -26.67
C LEU A 28 7.24 -67.61 -25.71
N VAL A 29 6.98 -67.59 -24.40
CA VAL A 29 8.00 -67.77 -23.35
C VAL A 29 8.60 -69.18 -23.37
N LYS A 30 7.85 -70.22 -23.75
CA LYS A 30 8.41 -71.58 -23.84
C LYS A 30 9.25 -71.85 -25.09
N SER A 31 8.99 -71.15 -26.20
CA SER A 31 9.66 -71.43 -27.48
C SER A 31 10.98 -70.69 -27.71
N ALA A 32 11.27 -69.60 -26.98
CA ALA A 32 12.44 -68.75 -27.25
C ALA A 32 13.33 -68.43 -26.03
N VAL A 33 12.99 -68.92 -24.83
CA VAL A 33 13.72 -68.61 -23.60
C VAL A 33 14.84 -69.61 -23.37
N LYS A 34 16.07 -69.11 -23.32
CA LYS A 34 17.22 -69.93 -22.89
C LYS A 34 17.10 -70.16 -21.37
N CYS A 35 16.86 -71.41 -20.99
CA CYS A 35 16.82 -71.85 -19.60
C CYS A 35 18.21 -72.35 -19.18
N TYR A 36 18.73 -71.83 -18.07
CA TYR A 36 19.98 -72.31 -17.49
C TYR A 36 19.74 -72.77 -16.06
N LYS A 37 20.30 -73.94 -15.72
CA LYS A 37 20.32 -74.45 -14.34
C LYS A 37 21.45 -73.77 -13.58
N LYS A 38 21.12 -72.92 -12.62
CA LYS A 38 22.10 -72.25 -11.77
C LYS A 38 22.19 -72.97 -10.43
N LYS A 39 23.41 -73.36 -10.04
CA LYS A 39 23.69 -73.94 -8.72
C LYS A 39 24.36 -72.88 -7.86
N THR A 40 23.82 -72.63 -6.67
CA THR A 40 24.39 -71.69 -5.70
C THR A 40 24.53 -72.40 -4.36
N LYS A 41 25.71 -72.32 -3.76
CA LYS A 41 25.96 -72.79 -2.40
C LYS A 41 25.62 -71.68 -1.42
N LYS A 42 24.68 -71.91 -0.51
CA LYS A 42 24.39 -70.99 0.60
C LYS A 42 24.58 -71.73 1.92
N THR A 43 25.14 -71.02 2.90
CA THR A 43 25.21 -71.52 4.28
C THR A 43 23.89 -71.20 4.96
N VAL A 44 23.16 -72.22 5.38
CA VAL A 44 21.88 -72.05 6.08
C VAL A 44 21.95 -72.92 7.34
N GLY A 45 21.89 -72.28 8.51
CA GLY A 45 22.02 -72.98 9.81
C GLY A 45 23.39 -73.62 10.02
N GLY A 46 24.48 -72.94 9.66
CA GLY A 46 25.85 -73.44 9.84
C GLY A 46 26.31 -74.51 8.85
N GLN A 47 25.41 -75.07 8.03
CA GLN A 47 25.75 -76.06 6.99
C GLN A 47 25.66 -75.45 5.59
N LYS A 48 26.65 -75.74 4.73
CA LYS A 48 26.64 -75.33 3.31
C LYS A 48 25.72 -76.27 2.51
N LYS A 49 24.59 -75.75 2.05
CA LYS A 49 23.66 -76.46 1.15
C LYS A 49 23.77 -75.90 -0.26
N THR A 50 23.68 -76.78 -1.26
CA THR A 50 23.64 -76.38 -2.68
C THR A 50 22.19 -76.32 -3.12
N TYR A 51 21.76 -75.17 -3.63
CA TYR A 51 20.42 -74.96 -4.16
C TYR A 51 20.50 -74.86 -5.68
N GLU A 52 19.62 -75.56 -6.37
CA GLU A 52 19.45 -75.47 -7.81
C GLU A 52 18.14 -74.75 -8.12
N TYR A 53 18.20 -73.75 -9.00
CA TYR A 53 17.01 -73.10 -9.52
C TYR A 53 17.17 -72.87 -11.02
N ASN A 54 16.04 -72.93 -11.73
CA ASN A 54 15.98 -72.62 -13.15
C ASN A 54 15.91 -71.10 -13.29
N GLN A 55 16.88 -70.51 -13.97
CA GLN A 55 16.86 -69.09 -14.33
C GLN A 55 16.47 -68.97 -15.81
N TYR A 56 15.42 -68.19 -16.07
CA TYR A 56 14.91 -67.91 -17.40
C TYR A 56 15.37 -66.51 -17.81
N LEU A 57 16.17 -66.41 -18.88
CA LEU A 57 16.54 -65.13 -19.46
C LEU A 57 15.62 -64.86 -20.64
N VAL A 58 14.74 -63.87 -20.52
CA VAL A 58 13.88 -63.41 -21.62
C VAL A 58 14.60 -62.25 -22.31
N PRO A 59 15.12 -62.42 -23.54
CA PRO A 59 15.73 -61.33 -24.28
C PRO A 59 14.62 -60.44 -24.84
N LEU A 60 14.37 -59.30 -24.20
CA LEU A 60 13.45 -58.28 -24.68
C LEU A 60 14.08 -57.59 -25.90
N LYS A 61 13.40 -57.62 -27.05
CA LYS A 61 13.80 -56.87 -28.24
C LYS A 61 13.12 -55.50 -28.22
N ARG A 62 13.75 -54.48 -28.83
CA ARG A 62 13.12 -53.15 -29.00
C ARG A 62 11.81 -53.16 -29.79
N SER A 63 11.53 -54.25 -30.52
CA SER A 63 10.29 -54.47 -31.25
C SER A 63 9.15 -55.03 -30.39
N ASP A 64 9.45 -55.43 -29.15
CA ASP A 64 8.44 -55.96 -28.24
C ASP A 64 7.66 -54.77 -27.66
N ASN A 65 6.52 -54.44 -28.27
CA ASN A 65 5.55 -53.47 -27.76
C ASN A 65 4.86 -54.07 -26.53
N LEU A 66 5.53 -53.98 -25.38
CA LEU A 66 4.90 -54.20 -24.08
C LEU A 66 4.33 -52.87 -23.62
N ASP A 67 3.00 -52.72 -23.69
CA ASP A 67 2.32 -51.55 -23.17
C ASP A 67 2.54 -51.48 -21.66
N CYS A 68 3.30 -50.47 -21.21
CA CYS A 68 3.46 -50.16 -19.80
C CYS A 68 2.11 -49.65 -19.27
N SER A 69 1.36 -50.52 -18.59
CA SER A 69 0.00 -50.23 -18.09
C SER A 69 -0.05 -49.22 -16.92
N MET A 70 1.05 -48.55 -16.60
CA MET A 70 1.14 -47.60 -15.49
C MET A 70 1.64 -46.28 -16.05
N GLU A 71 0.81 -45.24 -15.97
CA GLU A 71 1.19 -43.87 -16.34
C GLU A 71 2.33 -43.42 -15.41
N VAL A 72 3.57 -43.46 -15.91
CA VAL A 72 4.74 -42.98 -15.17
C VAL A 72 4.99 -41.54 -15.60
N PHE A 73 4.81 -40.60 -14.67
CA PHE A 73 5.28 -39.23 -14.86
C PHE A 73 6.81 -39.22 -14.78
N ILE A 74 7.46 -39.03 -15.93
CA ILE A 74 8.91 -38.87 -16.01
C ILE A 74 9.21 -37.39 -15.73
N ILE A 75 9.61 -37.09 -14.49
CA ILE A 75 10.08 -35.76 -14.12
C ILE A 75 11.59 -35.71 -14.41
N PRO A 76 12.08 -34.74 -15.21
CA PRO A 76 13.51 -34.54 -15.45
C PRO A 76 14.27 -34.38 -14.13
N GLN A 77 15.41 -35.05 -14.01
CA GLN A 77 16.20 -35.05 -12.78
C GLN A 77 16.68 -33.64 -12.38
N LYS A 78 16.86 -32.75 -13.36
CA LYS A 78 17.19 -31.33 -13.17
C LYS A 78 16.17 -30.58 -12.31
N ASP A 79 14.89 -30.94 -12.43
CA ASP A 79 13.81 -30.26 -11.70
C ASP A 79 13.67 -30.78 -10.26
N LEU A 80 14.37 -31.89 -9.94
CA LEU A 80 14.35 -32.55 -8.63
C LEU A 80 15.68 -32.42 -7.86
N GLU A 81 16.76 -32.01 -8.52
CA GLU A 81 18.10 -31.80 -7.91
C GLU A 81 18.06 -30.86 -6.71
N GLU A 82 17.16 -29.88 -6.71
CA GLU A 82 17.03 -28.97 -5.58
C GLU A 82 16.36 -29.63 -4.37
N TYR A 83 15.46 -30.58 -4.60
CA TYR A 83 14.59 -31.19 -3.60
C TYR A 83 15.12 -32.52 -3.05
N ILE A 84 16.09 -33.13 -3.72
CA ILE A 84 16.63 -34.47 -3.41
C ILE A 84 18.11 -34.36 -2.99
N THR A 85 18.54 -35.11 -1.98
CA THR A 85 19.95 -35.25 -1.57
C THR A 85 20.71 -36.19 -2.51
N GLU A 86 22.04 -36.21 -2.44
CA GLU A 86 22.89 -37.09 -3.28
C GLU A 86 22.52 -38.59 -3.14
N ASP A 87 21.88 -38.96 -2.02
CA ASP A 87 21.43 -40.32 -1.70
C ASP A 87 20.03 -40.66 -2.22
N GLY A 88 19.31 -39.72 -2.85
CA GLY A 88 17.97 -39.94 -3.40
C GLY A 88 16.81 -39.72 -2.41
N GLU A 89 17.08 -39.16 -1.23
CA GLU A 89 16.07 -38.82 -0.22
C GLU A 89 15.63 -37.35 -0.37
N PHE A 90 14.38 -37.04 -0.01
CA PHE A 90 13.93 -35.64 0.01
C PHE A 90 14.69 -34.85 1.08
N LYS A 91 15.19 -33.66 0.73
CA LYS A 91 15.80 -32.75 1.71
C LYS A 91 14.79 -32.39 2.79
N GLU A 92 15.24 -32.40 4.04
CA GLU A 92 14.43 -32.00 5.18
C GLU A 92 14.23 -30.48 5.15
N PHE A 93 13.02 -30.04 4.78
CA PHE A 93 12.67 -28.61 4.64
C PHE A 93 12.23 -27.95 5.96
N SER A 94 12.21 -28.67 7.09
CA SER A 94 11.59 -28.16 8.32
C SER A 94 12.25 -26.87 8.82
N SER A 95 13.56 -26.70 8.63
CA SER A 95 14.27 -25.47 8.99
C SER A 95 13.80 -24.26 8.20
N LYS A 96 13.49 -24.43 6.90
CA LYS A 96 12.93 -23.35 6.07
C LYS A 96 11.48 -23.07 6.44
N GLU A 97 10.71 -24.10 6.78
CA GLU A 97 9.31 -23.97 7.19
C GLU A 97 9.19 -23.16 8.49
N ASP A 98 10.03 -23.43 9.48
CA ASP A 98 10.10 -22.65 10.72
C ASP A 98 10.50 -21.18 10.46
N GLU A 99 11.47 -20.93 9.58
CA GLU A 99 11.85 -19.58 9.17
C GLU A 99 10.72 -18.81 8.48
N TYR A 100 9.93 -19.47 7.64
CA TYR A 100 8.77 -18.85 7.00
C TYR A 100 7.66 -18.57 8.00
N GLN A 101 7.44 -19.46 8.96
CA GLN A 101 6.45 -19.27 10.02
C GLN A 101 6.79 -18.05 10.88
N ILE A 102 8.05 -17.89 11.28
CA ILE A 102 8.53 -16.73 12.03
C ILE A 102 8.33 -15.43 11.23
N LYS A 103 8.62 -15.44 9.92
CA LYS A 103 8.40 -14.27 9.06
C LYS A 103 6.91 -13.93 8.91
N LEU A 104 6.05 -14.94 8.81
CA LEU A 104 4.60 -14.73 8.74
C LEU A 104 4.09 -14.07 10.03
N GLU A 105 4.49 -14.57 11.19
CA GLU A 105 4.14 -13.95 12.48
C GLU A 105 4.64 -12.50 12.57
N GLN A 106 5.87 -12.24 12.11
CA GLN A 106 6.40 -10.87 12.02
C GLN A 106 5.53 -9.98 11.13
N TYR A 107 5.19 -10.43 9.92
CA TYR A 107 4.34 -9.66 9.02
C TYR A 107 2.93 -9.44 9.57
N GLU A 108 2.34 -10.42 10.25
CA GLU A 108 1.04 -10.25 10.90
C GLU A 108 1.09 -9.17 11.98
N THR A 109 2.15 -9.15 12.80
CA THR A 109 2.31 -8.10 13.82
C THR A 109 2.53 -6.71 13.21
N GLU A 110 3.35 -6.60 12.16
CA GLU A 110 3.55 -5.34 11.43
C GLU A 110 2.25 -4.86 10.78
N PHE A 111 1.43 -5.78 10.26
CA PHE A 111 0.16 -5.46 9.65
C PHE A 111 -0.84 -4.92 10.68
N ALA A 112 -0.94 -5.58 11.84
CA ALA A 112 -1.79 -5.12 12.94
C ALA A 112 -1.38 -3.71 13.43
N ASP A 113 -0.07 -3.45 13.53
CA ASP A 113 0.47 -2.15 13.89
C ASP A 113 0.13 -1.07 12.85
N LEU A 114 0.23 -1.42 11.56
CA LEU A 114 -0.12 -0.51 10.46
C LEU A 114 -1.62 -0.21 10.44
N GLU A 115 -2.47 -1.20 10.63
CA GLU A 115 -3.92 -1.00 10.74
C GLU A 115 -4.27 -0.09 11.91
N TRP A 116 -3.62 -0.27 13.07
CA TRP A 116 -3.81 0.61 14.22
C TRP A 116 -3.38 2.05 13.91
N LYS A 117 -2.19 2.25 13.31
CA LYS A 117 -1.71 3.58 12.90
C LYS A 117 -2.66 4.24 11.91
N HIS A 118 -3.16 3.47 10.93
CA HIS A 118 -4.14 3.97 9.96
C HIS A 118 -5.45 4.39 10.63
N SER A 119 -5.94 3.60 11.58
CA SER A 119 -7.14 3.94 12.37
C SER A 119 -6.96 5.22 13.18
N GLN A 120 -5.82 5.40 13.84
CA GLN A 120 -5.50 6.64 14.56
C GLN A 120 -5.41 7.84 13.61
N LEU A 121 -4.71 7.69 12.48
CA LEU A 121 -4.58 8.75 11.48
C LEU A 121 -5.94 9.14 10.88
N SER A 122 -6.82 8.17 10.63
CA SER A 122 -8.17 8.44 10.13
C SER A 122 -8.99 9.26 11.12
N LYS A 123 -8.88 8.95 12.43
CA LYS A 123 -9.56 9.70 13.49
C LYS A 123 -9.03 11.14 13.59
N THR A 124 -7.72 11.32 13.63
CA THR A 124 -7.11 12.66 13.72
C THR A 124 -7.42 13.51 12.50
N TYR A 125 -7.40 12.92 11.30
CA TYR A 125 -7.79 13.60 10.06
C TYR A 125 -9.25 14.07 10.12
N LYS A 126 -10.20 13.20 10.50
CA LYS A 126 -11.62 13.57 10.62
C LYS A 126 -11.82 14.69 11.63
N GLU A 127 -11.12 14.63 12.76
CA GLU A 127 -11.17 15.69 13.77
C GLU A 127 -10.63 17.02 13.21
N LEU A 128 -9.46 17.01 12.58
CA LEU A 128 -8.85 18.19 11.98
C LEU A 128 -9.74 18.80 10.89
N PHE A 129 -10.32 17.96 10.02
CA PHE A 129 -11.24 18.39 8.98
C PHE A 129 -12.50 19.03 9.57
N SER A 130 -13.04 18.47 10.66
CA SER A 130 -14.19 19.06 11.35
C SER A 130 -13.85 20.42 11.99
N LYS A 131 -12.66 20.57 12.57
CA LYS A 131 -12.17 21.84 13.14
C LYS A 131 -11.99 22.88 12.04
N HIS A 132 -11.35 22.50 10.93
CA HIS A 132 -11.16 23.36 9.77
C HIS A 132 -12.50 23.86 9.21
N ASN A 133 -13.49 22.99 9.05
CA ASN A 133 -14.82 23.39 8.58
C ASN A 133 -15.53 24.34 9.55
N LYS A 134 -15.37 24.16 10.86
CA LYS A 134 -15.89 25.11 11.85
C LYS A 134 -15.21 26.47 11.74
N SER A 135 -13.89 26.51 11.60
CA SER A 135 -13.13 27.75 11.44
C SER A 135 -13.53 28.48 10.16
N ARG A 136 -13.59 27.78 9.03
CA ARG A 136 -14.00 28.35 7.73
C ARG A 136 -15.40 28.97 7.78
N ARG A 137 -16.35 28.35 8.50
CA ARG A 137 -17.69 28.93 8.68
C ARG A 137 -17.65 30.23 9.47
N LYS A 138 -16.86 30.30 10.54
CA LYS A 138 -16.69 31.51 11.35
C LYS A 138 -15.99 32.61 10.56
N GLU A 139 -14.98 32.26 9.78
CA GLU A 139 -14.28 33.18 8.89
C GLU A 139 -15.25 33.82 7.91
N LYS A 140 -16.07 33.00 7.23
CA LYS A 140 -17.12 33.50 6.34
C LYS A 140 -18.13 34.41 7.06
N GLU A 141 -18.58 34.03 8.25
CA GLU A 141 -19.50 34.88 9.03
C GLU A 141 -18.87 36.23 9.39
N MET A 142 -17.57 36.27 9.67
CA MET A 142 -16.85 37.52 9.94
C MET A 142 -16.66 38.36 8.68
N GLU A 143 -16.40 37.72 7.54
CA GLU A 143 -16.31 38.38 6.23
C GLU A 143 -17.66 39.03 5.85
N ASP A 144 -18.76 38.30 5.97
CA ASP A 144 -20.12 38.82 5.74
C ASP A 144 -20.44 40.02 6.66
N ARG A 145 -19.97 39.97 7.93
CA ARG A 145 -20.12 41.09 8.87
C ARG A 145 -19.27 42.30 8.46
N ILE A 146 -18.05 42.09 8.00
CA ILE A 146 -17.18 43.17 7.51
C ILE A 146 -17.85 43.84 6.31
N GLU A 147 -18.32 43.07 5.33
CA GLU A 147 -19.01 43.59 4.16
C GLU A 147 -20.25 44.42 4.55
N SER A 148 -21.03 43.95 5.53
CA SER A 148 -22.18 44.70 6.04
C SER A 148 -21.78 46.04 6.65
N LEU A 149 -20.71 46.06 7.46
CA LEU A 149 -20.20 47.26 8.13
C LEU A 149 -19.58 48.24 7.13
N GLU A 150 -18.91 47.76 6.09
CA GLU A 150 -18.39 48.57 4.99
C GLU A 150 -19.54 49.24 4.24
N SER A 151 -20.60 48.50 3.93
CA SER A 151 -21.80 49.07 3.28
C SER A 151 -22.46 50.16 4.14
N ASP A 152 -22.53 49.96 5.45
CA ASP A 152 -23.11 50.94 6.38
C ASP A 152 -22.21 52.15 6.55
N ARG A 153 -20.88 51.96 6.57
CA ARG A 153 -19.91 53.06 6.54
C ARG A 153 -20.09 53.92 5.30
N GLU A 154 -20.25 53.31 4.12
CA GLU A 154 -20.48 54.05 2.87
C GLU A 154 -21.78 54.86 2.92
N LYS A 155 -22.88 54.27 3.40
CA LYS A 155 -24.16 54.98 3.59
C LYS A 155 -24.02 56.16 4.52
N LEU A 156 -23.32 55.99 5.65
CA LEU A 156 -23.08 57.06 6.62
C LEU A 156 -22.22 58.19 6.04
N ILE A 157 -21.18 57.84 5.27
CA ILE A 157 -20.36 58.84 4.56
C ILE A 157 -21.23 59.64 3.58
N HIS A 158 -22.13 58.98 2.83
CA HIS A 158 -23.05 59.65 1.93
C HIS A 158 -24.02 60.57 2.65
N ALA A 159 -24.62 60.12 3.77
CA ALA A 159 -25.51 60.93 4.59
C ALA A 159 -24.78 62.16 5.17
N LEU A 160 -23.57 61.98 5.70
CA LEU A 160 -22.76 63.06 6.25
C LEU A 160 -22.39 64.10 5.16
N LYS A 161 -22.04 63.64 3.95
CA LYS A 161 -21.82 64.53 2.80
C LYS A 161 -23.07 65.33 2.43
N ALA A 162 -24.27 64.71 2.50
CA ALA A 162 -25.52 65.41 2.22
C ALA A 162 -25.82 66.48 3.28
N GLU A 163 -25.68 66.14 4.57
CA GLU A 163 -25.86 67.08 5.69
C GLU A 163 -24.87 68.26 5.64
N ARG A 164 -23.59 68.00 5.29
CA ARG A 164 -22.61 69.07 5.07
C ARG A 164 -23.05 70.05 3.99
N LYS A 165 -23.51 69.54 2.83
CA LYS A 165 -24.03 70.37 1.73
C LYS A 165 -25.25 71.19 2.16
N LEU A 166 -26.16 70.62 2.95
CA LEU A 166 -27.32 71.36 3.48
C LEU A 166 -26.88 72.47 4.44
N THR A 167 -25.95 72.15 5.34
CA THR A 167 -25.40 73.10 6.31
C THR A 167 -24.67 74.26 5.63
N GLU A 168 -23.87 73.99 4.59
CA GLU A 168 -23.22 75.02 3.78
C GLU A 168 -24.22 75.94 3.07
N LYS A 169 -25.26 75.36 2.45
CA LYS A 169 -26.35 76.14 1.84
C LYS A 169 -27.05 77.04 2.85
N LEU A 170 -27.35 76.52 4.04
CA LEU A 170 -27.98 77.29 5.11
C LEU A 170 -27.06 78.42 5.61
N LYS A 171 -25.76 78.16 5.79
CA LYS A 171 -24.78 79.19 6.18
C LYS A 171 -24.70 80.31 5.14
N LEU A 172 -24.64 79.98 3.85
CA LEU A 172 -24.67 80.96 2.75
C LEU A 172 -25.96 81.78 2.74
N GLN A 173 -27.11 81.14 2.96
CA GLN A 173 -28.40 81.83 3.02
C GLN A 173 -28.51 82.76 4.24
N GLN A 174 -27.89 82.38 5.37
CA GLN A 174 -27.87 83.17 6.59
C GLN A 174 -26.92 84.38 6.46
N GLN A 175 -25.76 84.20 5.81
CA GLN A 175 -24.88 85.32 5.46
C GLN A 175 -25.56 86.31 4.50
N ASN A 176 -26.29 85.81 3.49
CA ASN A 176 -27.02 86.66 2.55
C ASN A 176 -28.23 87.40 3.16
N LYS A 177 -28.76 86.93 4.30
CA LYS A 177 -29.87 87.58 5.03
C LYS A 177 -29.39 88.58 6.09
N ASN A 178 -28.15 88.45 6.56
CA ASN A 178 -27.57 89.27 7.62
C ASN A 178 -26.58 90.33 7.11
N SER A 179 -26.38 90.47 5.80
CA SER A 179 -25.64 91.58 5.20
C SER A 179 -26.51 92.84 5.17
N PRO A 180 -26.06 93.99 5.73
CA PRO A 180 -26.66 95.28 5.40
C PRO A 180 -26.37 95.61 3.92
N PRO A 181 -27.19 96.44 3.25
CA PRO A 181 -26.90 96.85 1.89
C PRO A 181 -25.67 97.75 1.94
N SER A 182 -24.53 97.24 1.50
CA SER A 182 -23.30 98.00 1.42
C SER A 182 -22.78 97.94 0.00
N ASP A 183 -22.98 99.03 -0.72
CA ASP A 183 -22.18 99.40 -1.88
C ASP A 183 -20.71 99.49 -1.43
N GLN A 184 -19.91 98.48 -1.76
CA GLN A 184 -18.46 98.63 -1.96
C GLN A 184 -17.83 97.36 -2.56
N THR A 185 -17.20 97.56 -3.71
CA THR A 185 -16.34 96.64 -4.48
C THR A 185 -15.25 95.97 -3.63
N PRO A 186 -14.97 94.66 -3.80
CA PRO A 186 -13.88 94.01 -3.08
C PRO A 186 -12.55 94.19 -3.80
N LYS A 187 -11.52 94.61 -3.06
CA LYS A 187 -10.10 94.46 -3.42
C LYS A 187 -9.62 93.05 -3.03
N PRO A 188 -8.71 92.41 -3.79
CA PRO A 188 -8.17 91.10 -3.45
C PRO A 188 -6.86 91.26 -2.67
N ASP A 189 -6.86 90.88 -1.38
CA ASP A 189 -5.64 90.76 -0.60
C ASP A 189 -5.37 89.28 -0.27
N GLU A 190 -4.27 88.80 -0.84
CA GLU A 190 -3.29 87.83 -0.32
C GLU A 190 -3.77 86.49 0.27
N ILE A 191 -3.64 85.44 -0.55
CA ILE A 191 -3.63 84.04 -0.15
C ILE A 191 -2.31 83.77 0.58
N ASN A 192 -2.38 83.47 1.87
CA ASN A 192 -1.26 82.95 2.64
C ASN A 192 -1.17 81.43 2.42
N GLU A 193 -0.30 81.02 1.49
CA GLU A 193 0.12 79.63 1.31
C GLU A 193 1.00 79.21 2.49
N ASN A 194 0.41 78.57 3.50
CA ASN A 194 1.15 77.79 4.49
C ASN A 194 0.23 76.77 5.17
N ILE A 195 -0.04 75.68 4.45
CA ILE A 195 -0.28 74.38 5.07
C ILE A 195 0.71 73.44 4.41
N GLU A 196 1.84 73.24 5.09
CA GLU A 196 2.77 72.15 4.79
C GLU A 196 1.97 70.83 4.74
N ASN A 197 1.86 70.27 3.54
CA ASN A 197 1.54 68.86 3.37
C ASN A 197 2.66 68.05 4.04
N LYS A 198 2.39 67.50 5.22
CA LYS A 198 3.15 66.38 5.79
C LYS A 198 2.29 65.12 5.77
N ASP A 199 1.91 64.71 4.58
CA ASP A 199 1.54 63.33 4.29
C ASP A 199 2.73 62.69 3.58
N ASP A 200 3.62 62.09 4.35
CA ASP A 200 4.67 61.19 3.85
C ASP A 200 5.05 60.23 4.99
N ASN A 201 4.17 59.26 5.29
CA ASN A 201 4.56 58.01 5.99
C ASN A 201 3.42 56.95 6.07
N GLU A 202 2.53 56.85 5.09
CA GLU A 202 1.47 55.81 5.12
C GLU A 202 1.83 54.46 4.48
N ASP A 203 2.98 54.33 3.82
CA ASP A 203 3.38 53.04 3.19
C ASP A 203 4.50 52.32 3.95
N LYS A 204 4.39 52.22 5.28
CA LYS A 204 5.17 51.20 6.00
C LYS A 204 4.38 49.90 6.00
N ASP A 205 4.67 49.08 4.98
CA ASP A 205 4.25 47.69 4.89
C ASP A 205 4.28 47.04 6.27
N ILE A 206 3.13 46.50 6.71
CA ILE A 206 2.97 45.86 8.03
C ILE A 206 4.07 44.83 8.30
N TRP A 207 4.57 44.19 7.25
CA TRP A 207 5.71 43.27 7.27
C TRP A 207 7.05 43.88 7.64
N THR A 208 7.32 45.13 7.26
CA THR A 208 8.53 45.87 7.66
C THR A 208 8.48 46.29 9.13
N VAL A 209 7.30 46.64 9.63
CA VAL A 209 7.07 46.95 11.05
C VAL A 209 7.19 45.70 11.93
N LEU A 210 6.71 44.55 11.45
CA LEU A 210 6.85 43.29 12.19
C LEU A 210 8.31 42.81 12.24
N LYS A 211 9.04 42.85 11.12
CA LYS A 211 10.44 42.43 11.07
C LYS A 211 11.33 43.26 12.00
N SER A 212 11.17 44.57 11.99
CA SER A 212 11.95 45.47 12.85
C SER A 212 11.68 45.30 14.35
N ARG A 213 10.48 44.85 14.73
CA ARG A 213 10.14 44.49 16.11
C ARG A 213 10.70 43.14 16.55
N LEU A 214 10.86 42.20 15.62
CA LEU A 214 11.41 40.87 15.90
C LEU A 214 12.93 40.91 16.06
N THR A 215 13.64 41.66 15.20
CA THR A 215 15.10 41.76 15.24
C THR A 215 15.60 42.60 16.43
N LYS A 216 14.82 43.58 16.90
CA LYS A 216 15.17 44.38 18.09
C LYS A 216 15.21 43.60 19.41
N LYS A 217 14.69 42.37 19.46
CA LYS A 217 14.68 41.54 20.67
C LYS A 217 15.89 40.61 20.80
N GLU A 218 16.71 40.48 19.76
CA GLU A 218 17.92 39.64 19.80
C GLU A 218 19.14 40.44 20.31
N ASP A 219 19.23 41.74 20.01
CA ASP A 219 20.38 42.58 20.41
C ASP A 219 20.34 43.07 21.88
N GLU A 220 19.26 42.85 22.64
CA GLU A 220 19.19 43.22 24.08
C GLU A 220 19.61 42.08 25.03
N LYS A 221 20.15 40.97 24.49
CA LYS A 221 20.59 39.81 25.29
C LYS A 221 22.09 39.50 25.23
N GLU A 222 22.85 40.27 24.48
CA GLU A 222 24.31 40.21 24.45
C GLU A 222 24.89 41.58 24.82
N ASP A 223 24.84 41.92 26.10
CA ASP A 223 25.78 42.82 26.81
C ASP A 223 25.66 42.62 28.34
#